data_AF-A0A8T5RXB6-F1
#
_entry.id   AF-A0A8T5RXB6-F1
#
_cell.length_a   1.000
_cell.length_b   1.000
_cell.length_c   1.000
_cell.angle_alpha   90.00
_cell.angle_beta   90.00
_cell.angle_gamma   90.00
#
_symmetry.space_group_name_H-M   'P 1'
#
loop_
_entity.id
_entity.type
_entity.pdbx_description
1 polymer ?
#
loop_
_entity_poly.entity_id
_entity_poly.type
_entity_poly.pdbx_seq_one_letter_code
_entity_poly.pdbx_strand_id
1 'polypeptide(L)'
;MWLKEPQKQKIIFIDPKGIARLSLTDDKLNLHKHLKEEIQPKIGKSDLKLDAYIISVTPYETFCKAAKIHKTKEQLARENHLIFQEETQTRSNEKYLNTLFNQINSS
;
A
#
# COMPACT_ATOMS: atom_id res chain seq x y z
N MET A 1 6.04 4.03 -9.82
CA MET A 1 5.44 5.24 -10.42
C MET A 1 6.22 6.46 -9.98
N TRP A 2 6.42 7.43 -10.86
CA TRP A 2 7.09 8.70 -10.55
C TRP A 2 6.17 9.86 -10.90
N LEU A 3 5.82 10.66 -9.90
CA LEU A 3 5.06 11.90 -10.06
C LEU A 3 6.02 13.07 -9.88
N LYS A 4 6.07 13.97 -10.86
CA LYS A 4 6.95 15.14 -10.85
C LYS A 4 6.11 16.40 -11.04
N GLU A 5 6.07 17.21 -9.99
CA GLU A 5 5.51 18.55 -9.96
C GLU A 5 6.65 19.57 -9.90
N PRO A 6 6.42 20.87 -10.20
CA PRO A 6 7.48 21.87 -10.27
C PRO A 6 8.36 21.98 -9.00
N GLN A 7 7.80 21.70 -7.83
CA GLN A 7 8.47 21.84 -6.53
C GLN A 7 8.46 20.56 -5.69
N LYS A 8 7.88 19.47 -6.19
CA LYS A 8 7.70 18.22 -5.44
C LYS A 8 7.82 17.03 -6.36
N GLN A 9 8.38 15.95 -5.86
CA GLN A 9 8.45 14.68 -6.55
C GLN A 9 8.04 13.55 -5.61
N LYS A 10 7.25 12.60 -6.11
CA LYS A 10 6.88 11.37 -5.40
C LYS A 10 7.39 10.16 -6.19
N ILE A 11 8.23 9.34 -5.56
CA ILE A 11 8.61 8.02 -6.09
C ILE A 11 7.83 6.98 -5.30
N ILE A 12 6.92 6.29 -5.98
CA ILE A 12 5.98 5.36 -5.35
C ILE A 12 6.21 3.97 -5.90
N PHE A 13 6.56 3.03 -5.03
CA PHE A 13 6.67 1.62 -5.36
C PHE A 13 5.29 0.98 -5.29
N ILE A 14 4.88 0.27 -6.34
CA ILE A 14 3.59 -0.41 -6.41
C ILE A 14 3.88 -1.87 -6.72
N ASP A 15 3.62 -2.77 -5.78
CA ASP A 15 3.92 -4.21 -5.89
C ASP A 15 2.63 -5.04 -5.92
N PRO A 16 2.21 -5.56 -7.09
CA PRO A 16 1.16 -6.57 -7.19
C PRO A 16 1.63 -7.89 -6.56
N LYS A 17 1.02 -8.32 -5.44
CA LYS A 17 1.57 -9.44 -4.65
C LYS A 17 0.51 -10.36 -4.05
N GLY A 18 0.81 -11.67 -4.04
CA GLY A 18 0.08 -12.64 -3.22
C GLY A 18 0.59 -12.63 -1.78
N ILE A 19 -0.29 -12.39 -0.81
CA ILE A 19 0.09 -12.15 0.60
C ILE A 19 -0.63 -13.06 1.60
N ALA A 20 -1.28 -14.13 1.13
CA ALA A 20 -2.10 -15.02 1.95
C ALA A 20 -1.39 -15.62 3.18
N ARG A 21 -0.05 -15.67 3.19
CA ARG A 21 0.77 -16.22 4.29
C ARG A 21 1.52 -15.15 5.09
N LEU A 22 1.36 -13.87 4.75
CA LEU A 22 2.04 -12.78 5.45
C LEU A 22 1.19 -12.27 6.62
N SER A 23 1.86 -11.79 7.67
CA SER A 23 1.22 -11.08 8.78
C SER A 23 1.36 -9.57 8.58
N LEU A 24 0.53 -8.76 9.24
CA LEU A 24 0.65 -7.28 9.18
C LEU A 24 1.98 -6.76 9.75
N THR A 25 2.67 -7.56 10.55
CA THR A 25 3.99 -7.25 11.12
C THR A 25 5.14 -7.69 10.21
N ASP A 26 4.85 -8.31 9.07
CA ASP A 26 5.89 -8.71 8.11
C ASP A 26 6.57 -7.46 7.51
N ASP A 27 7.91 -7.47 7.48
CA ASP A 27 8.70 -6.35 6.97
C ASP A 27 8.33 -6.00 5.52
N LYS A 28 7.90 -6.98 4.72
CA LYS A 28 7.48 -6.74 3.33
C LYS A 28 6.23 -5.88 3.26
N LEU A 29 5.29 -6.01 4.22
CA LEU A 29 4.10 -5.16 4.27
C LEU A 29 4.39 -3.76 4.84
N ASN A 30 5.52 -3.59 5.54
CA ASN A 30 5.91 -2.34 6.18
C ASN A 30 6.95 -1.53 5.39
N LEU A 31 7.22 -1.87 4.12
CA LEU A 31 8.17 -1.15 3.26
C LEU A 31 7.90 0.37 3.21
N HIS A 32 6.64 0.79 3.18
CA HIS A 32 6.26 2.22 3.17
C HIS A 32 6.81 2.96 4.40
N LYS A 33 6.79 2.33 5.59
CA LYS A 33 7.36 2.90 6.82
C LYS A 33 8.86 2.99 6.73
N HIS A 34 9.52 1.91 6.29
CA HIS A 34 10.97 1.90 6.12
C HIS A 34 11.42 3.00 5.14
N LEU A 35 10.73 3.17 4.01
CA LEU A 35 11.05 4.25 3.07
C LEU A 35 10.89 5.64 3.72
N LYS A 36 9.82 5.85 4.47
CA LYS A 36 9.50 7.14 5.08
C LYS A 36 10.39 7.49 6.27
N GLU A 37 10.67 6.52 7.14
CA GLU A 37 11.30 6.72 8.45
C GLU A 37 12.82 6.54 8.37
N GLU A 38 13.31 5.63 7.50
CA GLU A 38 14.73 5.30 7.43
C GLU A 38 15.42 5.84 6.17
N ILE A 39 14.79 5.73 5.00
CA ILE A 39 15.47 6.02 3.73
C ILE A 39 15.33 7.50 3.34
N GLN A 40 14.11 8.05 3.37
CA GLN A 40 13.84 9.42 2.94
C GLN A 40 14.66 10.46 3.75
N PRO A 41 14.80 10.36 5.09
CA PRO A 41 15.63 11.31 5.85
C PRO A 41 17.10 11.26 5.45
N LYS A 42 17.63 10.07 5.12
CA LYS A 42 19.03 9.89 4.68
C LYS A 42 19.29 10.50 3.30
N ILE A 43 18.27 10.64 2.45
CA ILE A 43 18.41 11.32 1.15
C ILE A 43 18.50 12.84 1.32
N GLY A 44 17.90 13.41 2.38
CA GLY A 44 18.01 14.84 2.70
C GLY A 44 17.33 15.80 1.71
N LYS A 45 16.47 15.29 0.82
CA LYS A 45 15.72 16.09 -0.16
C LYS A 45 14.29 16.33 0.32
N SER A 46 14.01 17.56 0.74
CA SER A 46 12.68 17.96 1.27
C SER A 46 11.57 17.98 0.21
N ASP A 47 11.94 18.07 -1.06
CA ASP A 47 11.02 18.02 -2.21
C ASP A 47 10.69 16.57 -2.65
N LEU A 48 11.42 15.57 -2.12
CA LEU A 48 11.24 14.17 -2.48
C LEU A 48 10.45 13.42 -1.41
N LYS A 49 9.37 12.77 -1.85
CA LYS A 49 8.63 11.79 -1.06
C LYS A 49 8.82 10.38 -1.62
N LEU A 50 9.10 9.43 -0.74
CA LEU A 50 9.10 8.01 -1.01
C LEU A 50 7.87 7.36 -0.40
N ASP A 51 7.22 6.47 -1.15
CA ASP A 51 6.08 5.71 -0.66
C ASP A 51 6.04 4.32 -1.31
N ALA A 52 5.31 3.39 -0.69
CA ALA A 52 5.07 2.06 -1.24
C ALA A 52 3.64 1.62 -0.99
N TYR A 53 3.04 0.94 -1.96
CA TYR A 53 1.74 0.28 -1.84
C TYR A 53 1.84 -1.16 -2.32
N ILE A 54 1.18 -2.06 -1.60
CA ILE A 54 0.95 -3.42 -2.08
C ILE A 54 -0.46 -3.49 -2.65
N ILE A 55 -0.53 -3.95 -3.90
CA ILE A 55 -1.80 -4.31 -4.53
C ILE A 55 -1.95 -5.82 -4.40
N SER A 56 -2.71 -6.25 -3.41
CA SER A 56 -2.93 -7.67 -3.14
C SER A 56 -3.76 -8.32 -4.24
N VAL A 57 -3.20 -9.36 -4.84
CA VAL A 57 -3.95 -10.33 -5.68
C VAL A 57 -4.59 -11.43 -4.83
N THR A 58 -4.24 -11.52 -3.53
CA THR A 58 -4.99 -12.32 -2.56
C THR A 58 -6.29 -11.59 -2.21
N PRO A 59 -7.46 -12.25 -2.22
CA PRO A 59 -8.71 -11.59 -1.83
C PRO A 59 -8.70 -11.10 -0.39
N TYR A 60 -9.36 -9.97 -0.14
CA TYR A 60 -9.45 -9.34 1.17
C TYR A 60 -9.96 -10.31 2.26
N GLU A 61 -11.06 -11.02 2.01
CA GLU A 61 -11.62 -11.95 3.00
C GLU A 61 -10.66 -13.10 3.33
N THR A 62 -9.95 -13.61 2.31
CA THR A 62 -8.94 -14.66 2.47
C THR A 62 -7.79 -14.19 3.36
N PHE A 63 -7.28 -12.98 3.11
CA PHE A 63 -6.21 -12.40 3.93
C PHE A 63 -6.66 -12.15 5.38
N CYS A 64 -7.82 -11.51 5.57
CA CYS A 64 -8.32 -11.20 6.91
C CYS A 64 -8.57 -12.47 7.73
N LYS A 65 -9.11 -13.52 7.11
CA LYS A 65 -9.30 -14.83 7.74
C LYS A 65 -7.98 -15.49 8.12
N ALA A 66 -7.00 -15.51 7.20
CA ALA A 66 -5.70 -16.13 7.44
C ALA A 66 -4.89 -15.40 8.52
N ALA A 67 -4.88 -14.07 8.47
CA ALA A 67 -4.17 -13.22 9.42
C ALA A 67 -4.93 -12.99 10.74
N LYS A 68 -6.19 -13.46 10.85
CA LYS A 68 -7.09 -13.27 12.00
C LYS A 68 -7.27 -11.80 12.38
N ILE A 69 -7.37 -10.92 11.39
CA ILE A 69 -7.53 -9.47 11.59
C ILE A 69 -8.95 -9.01 11.27
N HIS A 70 -9.39 -7.96 11.94
CA HIS A 70 -10.68 -7.31 11.73
C HIS A 70 -10.44 -5.83 11.39
N LYS A 71 -9.93 -5.58 10.18
CA LYS A 71 -9.71 -4.22 9.65
C LYS A 71 -10.44 -4.08 8.32
N THR A 72 -11.10 -2.94 8.10
CA THR A 72 -11.72 -2.65 6.80
C THR A 72 -10.65 -2.43 5.72
N LYS A 73 -11.03 -2.53 4.45
CA LYS A 73 -10.14 -2.24 3.32
C LYS A 73 -9.58 -0.81 3.39
N GLU A 74 -10.39 0.14 3.83
CA GLU A 74 -10.00 1.56 3.98
C GLU A 74 -8.97 1.73 5.09
N GLN A 75 -9.13 1.01 6.21
CA GLN A 75 -8.13 1.00 7.29
C GLN A 75 -6.81 0.39 6.80
N LEU A 76 -6.87 -0.74 6.08
CA LEU A 76 -5.68 -1.39 5.52
C LEU A 76 -4.99 -0.51 4.47
N ALA A 77 -5.75 0.19 3.62
CA ALA A 77 -5.19 1.12 2.65
C ALA A 77 -4.47 2.29 3.34
N ARG A 78 -5.11 2.90 4.36
CA ARG A 78 -4.58 4.09 5.05
C ARG A 78 -3.43 3.80 5.99
N GLU A 79 -3.49 2.69 6.73
CA GLU A 79 -2.55 2.41 7.82
C GLU A 79 -1.44 1.42 7.43
N ASN A 80 -1.71 0.58 6.43
CA ASN A 80 -0.82 -0.49 6.02
C ASN A 80 -0.40 -0.37 4.55
N HIS A 81 -0.91 0.63 3.83
CA HIS A 81 -0.67 0.83 2.39
C HIS A 81 -0.99 -0.43 1.58
N LEU A 82 -2.02 -1.14 2.02
CA LEU A 82 -2.43 -2.43 1.49
C LEU A 82 -3.81 -2.32 0.85
N ILE A 83 -3.87 -2.58 -0.46
CA ILE A 83 -5.06 -2.42 -1.29
C ILE A 83 -5.36 -3.76 -1.96
N PHE A 84 -6.64 -4.13 -2.09
CA PHE A 84 -7.06 -5.44 -2.58
C PHE A 84 -7.76 -5.32 -3.93
N GLN A 85 -7.34 -6.11 -4.93
CA GLN A 85 -8.01 -6.21 -6.23
C GLN A 85 -9.32 -6.98 -6.15
N GLU A 86 -9.39 -7.96 -5.25
CA GLU A 86 -10.52 -8.85 -5.09
C GLU A 86 -11.06 -8.75 -3.65
N GLU A 87 -12.38 -8.72 -3.51
CA GLU A 87 -13.00 -8.87 -2.19
C GLU A 87 -12.94 -10.33 -1.74
N THR A 88 -13.47 -11.21 -2.59
CA THR A 88 -13.57 -12.65 -2.38
C THR A 88 -12.91 -13.35 -3.57
N GLN A 89 -12.87 -14.70 -3.57
CA GLN A 89 -12.30 -15.43 -4.70
C GLN A 89 -13.09 -15.26 -6.02
N THR A 90 -14.33 -14.77 -5.95
CA THR A 90 -15.24 -14.66 -7.09
C THR A 90 -15.77 -13.24 -7.32
N ARG A 91 -15.38 -12.27 -6.49
CA ARG A 91 -15.88 -10.89 -6.54
C ARG A 91 -14.74 -9.88 -6.55
N SER A 92 -14.63 -9.16 -7.65
CA SER A 92 -13.67 -8.07 -7.82
C SER A 92 -14.04 -6.83 -7.03
N ASN A 93 -13.01 -6.12 -6.59
CA ASN A 93 -13.11 -4.81 -5.98
C ASN A 93 -12.82 -3.76 -7.05
N GLU A 94 -13.83 -3.38 -7.84
CA GLU A 94 -13.68 -2.42 -8.95
C GLU A 94 -13.15 -1.04 -8.53
N LYS A 95 -13.23 -0.71 -7.23
CA LYS A 95 -12.80 0.58 -6.67
C LYS A 95 -11.31 0.62 -6.29
N TYR A 96 -10.57 -0.49 -6.41
CA TYR A 96 -9.20 -0.57 -5.89
C TYR A 96 -8.24 0.48 -6.49
N LEU A 97 -8.36 0.78 -7.78
CA LEU A 97 -7.55 1.82 -8.44
C LEU A 97 -7.89 3.22 -7.91
N ASN A 98 -9.18 3.50 -7.72
CA ASN A 98 -9.62 4.77 -7.12
C ASN A 98 -9.09 4.89 -5.70
N THR A 99 -9.12 3.81 -4.92
CA THR A 99 -8.50 3.77 -3.59
C THR A 99 -7.02 4.10 -3.65
N LEU A 100 -6.26 3.48 -4.56
CA LEU A 100 -4.82 3.72 -4.75
C LEU A 100 -4.53 5.18 -5.08
N PHE A 101 -5.21 5.74 -6.09
CA PHE A 101 -4.99 7.13 -6.48
C PHE A 101 -5.40 8.12 -5.39
N ASN A 102 -6.49 7.83 -4.66
CA ASN A 102 -6.86 8.64 -3.50
C ASN A 102 -5.76 8.61 -2.43
N GLN A 103 -5.20 7.43 -2.09
CA GLN A 103 -4.09 7.38 -1.13
C GLN A 103 -2.88 8.17 -1.62
N ILE A 104 -2.49 8.03 -2.89
CA ILE A 104 -1.34 8.73 -3.48
C ILE A 104 -1.51 10.25 -3.46
N ASN A 105 -2.74 10.72 -3.68
CA ASN A 105 -3.05 12.16 -3.74
C ASN A 105 -3.28 12.78 -2.35
N SER A 106 -3.81 12.02 -1.39
CA SER A 106 -3.99 12.48 0.00
C SER A 106 -2.70 12.49 0.82
N SER A 107 -1.66 11.82 0.32
CA SER A 107 -0.38 11.59 0.99
C SER A 107 0.61 12.74 0.81
#